data_AF-A0A510NUY4-F1
#
_entry.id   AF-A0A510NUY4-F1
#
_cell.length_a   1.000
_cell.length_b   1.000
_cell.length_c   1.000
_cell.angle_alpha   90.00
_cell.angle_beta   90.00
_cell.angle_gamma   90.00
#
_symmetry.space_group_name_H-M   'P 1'
#
loop_
_entity.id
_entity.type
_entity.pdbx_description
1 polymer ?
#
loop_
_entity_poly.entity_id
_entity_poly.type
_entity_poly.pdbx_seq_one_letter_code
_entity_poly.pdbx_strand_id
1 'polypeptide(L)'
;MKLHRFHIFLLAEKEFLLFPMNKAAARLRAKRQQAAEKYMRNTTPAKYHQALIPDFDVGCKRRIFDSRYLKSLNSKNLQLKETKITEIVSNGVKTPEGIIPADVIVLATGFKTNTFIPYMTVHGTNGTIQDHWDRYDGPEAYNCSAMSGFPNFFILLGPNSATGHTSALMAAENSINYALRILKPVLMGDVASVNLKQKAEDDYVYKVQGALRERVWNADCASWYLNEKKWNAMSYP
;
A
#
# COMPACT_ATOMS: atom_id res chain seq x y z
N MET A 1 5.14 -22.92 17.81
CA MET A 1 4.50 -21.77 17.11
C MET A 1 5.45 -20.60 16.77
N LYS A 2 6.32 -20.12 17.67
CA LYS A 2 7.21 -18.96 17.37
C LYS A 2 8.17 -19.19 16.18
N LEU A 3 8.83 -20.36 16.12
CA LEU A 3 9.75 -20.70 15.01
C LEU A 3 9.04 -20.75 13.65
N HIS A 4 7.79 -21.24 13.60
CA HIS A 4 7.02 -21.27 12.36
C HIS A 4 6.66 -19.85 11.88
N ARG A 5 6.22 -18.97 12.78
CA ARG A 5 5.96 -17.55 12.45
C ARG A 5 7.23 -16.84 11.99
N PHE A 6 8.36 -17.12 12.64
CA PHE A 6 9.66 -16.57 12.24
C PHE A 6 10.08 -17.08 10.86
N HIS A 7 9.85 -18.35 10.55
CA HIS A 7 10.10 -18.89 9.22
C HIS A 7 9.24 -18.21 8.14
N ILE A 8 7.93 -18.02 8.39
CA ILE A 8 7.05 -17.27 7.48
C ILE A 8 7.56 -15.83 7.29
N PHE A 9 7.96 -15.18 8.38
CA PHE A 9 8.54 -13.84 8.33
C PHE A 9 9.79 -13.81 7.43
N LEU A 10 10.74 -14.73 7.62
CA LEU A 10 11.95 -14.80 6.79
C LEU A 10 11.64 -15.04 5.30
N LEU A 11 10.63 -15.86 4.99
CA LEU A 11 10.19 -16.07 3.61
C LEU A 11 9.60 -14.80 2.99
N ALA A 12 8.80 -14.05 3.75
CA ALA A 12 8.24 -12.78 3.31
C ALA A 12 9.34 -11.70 3.16
N GLU A 13 10.23 -11.59 4.14
CA GLU A 13 11.32 -10.61 4.17
C GLU A 13 12.29 -10.80 3.01
N LYS A 14 12.52 -12.05 2.57
CA LYS A 14 13.33 -12.33 1.38
C LYS A 14 12.79 -11.65 0.11
N GLU A 15 11.47 -11.46 0.01
CA GLU A 15 10.88 -10.78 -1.15
C GLU A 15 11.25 -9.29 -1.18
N PHE A 16 11.70 -8.70 -0.07
CA PHE A 16 12.19 -7.32 -0.03
C PHE A 16 13.37 -7.07 -0.98
N LEU A 17 14.15 -8.11 -1.31
CA LEU A 17 15.23 -8.05 -2.30
C LEU A 17 14.75 -7.68 -3.72
N LEU A 18 13.45 -7.77 -4.00
CA LEU A 18 12.85 -7.37 -5.27
C LEU A 18 12.70 -5.85 -5.40
N PHE A 19 12.69 -5.11 -4.30
CA PHE A 19 12.21 -3.72 -4.29
C PHE A 19 13.25 -2.66 -4.66
N PRO A 20 14.56 -2.80 -4.37
CA PRO A 20 15.55 -1.82 -4.80
C PRO A 20 15.58 -1.60 -6.32
N MET A 21 15.79 -0.37 -6.78
CA MET A 21 15.95 -0.04 -8.21
C MET A 21 17.40 -0.20 -8.67
N ASN A 22 17.95 -1.41 -8.52
CA ASN A 22 19.31 -1.75 -8.97
C ASN A 22 19.34 -2.98 -9.89
N LYS A 23 20.48 -3.22 -10.54
CA LYS A 23 20.65 -4.32 -11.52
C LYS A 23 20.38 -5.70 -10.93
N ALA A 24 20.74 -5.94 -9.66
CA ALA A 24 20.55 -7.24 -9.02
C ALA A 24 19.07 -7.52 -8.76
N ALA A 25 18.35 -6.54 -8.20
CA ALA A 25 16.92 -6.61 -7.97
C ALA A 25 16.14 -6.69 -9.29
N ALA A 26 16.54 -5.96 -10.33
CA ALA A 26 15.92 -6.03 -11.67
C ALA A 26 16.00 -7.45 -12.27
N ARG A 27 17.15 -8.14 -12.16
CA ARG A 27 17.28 -9.54 -12.60
C ARG A 27 16.35 -10.47 -11.81
N LEU A 28 16.22 -10.24 -10.50
CA LEU A 28 15.33 -11.02 -9.65
C LEU A 28 13.85 -10.78 -10.03
N ARG A 29 13.46 -9.52 -10.25
CA ARG A 29 12.12 -9.16 -10.74
C ARG A 29 11.82 -9.82 -12.08
N ALA A 30 12.72 -9.74 -13.05
CA ALA A 30 12.56 -10.39 -14.36
C ALA A 30 12.36 -11.91 -14.23
N LYS A 31 13.15 -12.58 -13.38
CA LYS A 31 12.96 -14.02 -13.10
C LYS A 31 11.60 -14.33 -12.47
N ARG A 32 11.15 -13.49 -11.52
CA ARG A 32 9.81 -13.64 -10.90
C ARG A 32 8.69 -13.40 -11.90
N GLN A 33 8.84 -12.40 -12.77
CA GLN A 33 7.88 -12.07 -13.82
C GLN A 33 7.72 -13.24 -14.79
N GLN A 34 8.81 -13.78 -15.32
CA GLN A 34 8.77 -14.94 -16.22
C GLN A 34 8.04 -16.14 -15.59
N ALA A 35 8.31 -16.42 -14.31
CA ALA A 35 7.66 -17.51 -13.59
C ALA A 35 6.14 -17.25 -13.40
N ALA A 36 5.76 -16.03 -13.01
CA ALA A 36 4.37 -15.65 -12.83
C ALA A 36 3.60 -15.65 -14.15
N GLU A 37 4.18 -15.07 -15.21
CA GLU A 37 3.57 -15.04 -16.54
C GLU A 37 3.38 -16.44 -17.09
N LYS A 38 4.39 -17.33 -16.98
CA LYS A 38 4.26 -18.73 -17.39
C LYS A 38 3.10 -19.42 -16.65
N TYR A 39 2.98 -19.21 -15.34
CA TYR A 39 1.86 -19.74 -14.55
C TYR A 39 0.51 -19.19 -15.03
N MET A 40 0.41 -17.88 -15.29
CA MET A 40 -0.80 -17.24 -15.79
C MET A 40 -1.21 -17.78 -17.16
N ARG A 41 -0.27 -17.86 -18.11
CA ARG A 41 -0.52 -18.38 -19.46
C ARG A 41 -0.97 -19.84 -19.44
N ASN A 42 -0.36 -20.67 -18.59
CA ASN A 42 -0.70 -22.08 -18.48
C ASN A 42 -2.06 -22.33 -17.80
N THR A 43 -2.52 -21.41 -16.96
CA THR A 43 -3.72 -21.61 -16.13
C THR A 43 -4.97 -20.95 -16.73
N THR A 44 -4.80 -20.02 -17.69
CA THR A 44 -5.89 -19.20 -18.23
C THR A 44 -6.06 -19.37 -19.75
N PRO A 45 -7.29 -19.23 -20.29
CA PRO A 45 -7.51 -19.24 -21.73
C PRO A 45 -6.72 -18.14 -22.47
N ALA A 46 -6.13 -18.49 -23.62
CA ALA A 46 -5.33 -17.57 -24.44
C ALA A 46 -6.05 -16.24 -24.79
N LYS A 47 -7.38 -16.29 -24.99
CA LYS A 47 -8.22 -15.12 -25.25
C LYS A 47 -8.19 -14.04 -24.16
N TYR A 48 -7.73 -14.35 -22.95
CA TYR A 48 -7.66 -13.40 -21.83
C TYR A 48 -6.23 -12.94 -21.52
N HIS A 49 -5.20 -13.47 -22.21
CA HIS A 49 -3.81 -13.16 -21.86
C HIS A 49 -3.48 -11.68 -22.00
N GLN A 50 -4.02 -10.99 -23.00
CA GLN A 50 -3.80 -9.55 -23.20
C GLN A 50 -4.28 -8.72 -22.01
N ALA A 51 -5.47 -9.03 -21.47
CA ALA A 51 -6.05 -8.30 -20.34
C ALA A 51 -5.43 -8.69 -18.99
N LEU A 52 -4.86 -9.90 -18.88
CA LEU A 52 -4.38 -10.44 -17.60
C LEU A 52 -2.90 -10.21 -17.35
N ILE A 53 -2.06 -10.28 -18.38
CA ILE A 53 -0.60 -10.27 -18.22
C ILE A 53 -0.13 -8.82 -18.08
N PRO A 54 0.34 -8.40 -16.91
CA PRO A 54 0.71 -7.02 -16.66
C PRO A 54 2.00 -6.62 -17.39
N ASP A 55 2.10 -5.35 -17.73
CA ASP A 55 3.24 -4.68 -18.37
C ASP A 55 4.13 -3.90 -17.38
N PHE A 56 3.89 -4.06 -16.07
CA PHE A 56 4.65 -3.39 -15.01
C PHE A 56 5.53 -4.37 -14.21
N ASP A 57 6.57 -3.83 -13.59
CA ASP A 57 7.55 -4.57 -12.78
C ASP A 57 6.91 -5.29 -11.57
N VAL A 58 7.39 -6.51 -11.29
CA VAL A 58 7.02 -7.23 -10.07
C VAL A 58 7.41 -6.42 -8.83
N GLY A 59 6.44 -6.18 -7.95
CA GLY A 59 6.61 -5.38 -6.72
C GLY A 59 6.16 -3.93 -6.87
N CYS A 60 5.94 -3.44 -8.10
CA CYS A 60 5.41 -2.09 -8.32
C CYS A 60 4.00 -1.90 -7.74
N LYS A 61 3.20 -2.99 -7.75
CA LYS A 61 1.93 -3.10 -7.01
C LYS A 61 2.02 -4.22 -5.98
N ARG A 62 1.15 -4.18 -4.97
CA ARG A 62 1.04 -5.26 -3.97
C ARG A 62 0.69 -6.58 -4.68
N ARG A 63 1.47 -7.62 -4.43
CA ARG A 63 1.26 -8.93 -5.05
C ARG A 63 0.00 -9.60 -4.51
N ILE A 64 -0.78 -10.18 -5.41
CA ILE A 64 -1.94 -11.00 -5.08
C ILE A 64 -1.55 -12.46 -5.32
N PHE A 65 -1.81 -13.32 -4.33
CA PHE A 65 -1.63 -14.75 -4.49
C PHE A 65 -2.91 -15.33 -5.10
N ASP A 66 -2.75 -16.03 -6.22
CA ASP A 66 -3.89 -16.66 -6.89
C ASP A 66 -4.52 -17.72 -5.98
N SER A 67 -5.81 -17.55 -5.70
CA SER A 67 -6.64 -18.50 -4.96
C SER A 67 -7.72 -19.08 -5.89
N ARG A 68 -7.27 -19.68 -7.00
CA ARG A 68 -8.10 -20.29 -8.06
C ARG A 68 -8.81 -19.29 -8.99
N TYR A 69 -8.50 -18.00 -8.91
CA TYR A 69 -9.06 -16.98 -9.80
C TYR A 69 -8.71 -17.29 -11.25
N LEU A 70 -7.42 -17.53 -11.54
CA LEU A 70 -6.98 -17.82 -12.91
C LEU A 70 -7.66 -19.08 -13.47
N LYS A 71 -7.80 -20.13 -12.65
CA LYS A 71 -8.48 -21.36 -13.05
C LYS A 71 -9.96 -21.12 -13.36
N SER A 72 -10.65 -20.27 -12.60
CA SER A 72 -12.07 -19.99 -12.82
C SER A 72 -12.37 -19.35 -14.19
N LEU A 73 -11.39 -18.71 -14.83
CA LEU A 73 -11.55 -18.10 -16.15
C LEU A 73 -11.79 -19.12 -17.27
N ASN A 74 -11.60 -20.42 -17.01
CA ASN A 74 -11.94 -21.49 -17.95
C ASN A 74 -13.43 -21.88 -17.91
N SER A 75 -14.22 -21.35 -16.97
CA SER A 75 -15.65 -21.64 -16.87
C SER A 75 -16.41 -21.09 -18.08
N LYS A 76 -17.39 -21.85 -18.59
CA LYS A 76 -18.32 -21.38 -19.63
C LYS A 76 -19.23 -20.25 -19.14
N ASN A 77 -19.41 -20.12 -17.82
CA ASN A 77 -20.27 -19.11 -17.19
C ASN A 77 -19.51 -17.84 -16.80
N LEU A 78 -18.22 -17.72 -17.16
CA LEU A 78 -17.40 -16.57 -16.85
C LEU A 78 -16.96 -15.88 -18.14
N GLN A 79 -17.19 -14.58 -18.22
CA GLN A 79 -16.64 -13.72 -19.26
C GLN A 79 -15.84 -12.58 -18.62
N LEU A 80 -14.55 -12.52 -18.92
CA LEU A 80 -13.74 -11.32 -18.67
C LEU A 80 -13.96 -10.35 -19.83
N LYS A 81 -14.32 -9.11 -19.52
CA LYS A 81 -14.44 -8.01 -20.49
C LYS A 81 -13.56 -6.85 -20.05
N GLU A 82 -12.70 -6.40 -20.94
CA GLU A 82 -11.93 -5.16 -20.79
C GLU A 82 -12.66 -4.06 -21.55
N THR A 83 -13.57 -3.36 -20.86
CA THR A 83 -14.35 -2.26 -21.45
C THR A 83 -14.57 -1.17 -20.40
N LYS A 84 -14.69 0.07 -20.88
CA LYS A 84 -14.99 1.22 -20.02
C LYS A 84 -16.46 1.15 -19.61
N ILE A 85 -16.71 1.21 -18.30
CA ILE A 85 -18.05 1.40 -17.77
C ILE A 85 -18.36 2.89 -17.76
N THR A 86 -19.51 3.27 -18.33
CA THR A 86 -19.95 4.68 -18.38
C THR A 86 -21.03 4.99 -17.35
N GLU A 87 -21.92 4.04 -17.07
CA GLU A 87 -23.07 4.26 -16.19
C GLU A 87 -23.60 2.93 -15.64
N ILE A 88 -24.15 2.95 -14.42
CA ILE A 88 -25.01 1.88 -13.90
C ILE A 88 -26.45 2.28 -14.20
N VAL A 89 -27.17 1.42 -14.92
CA VAL A 89 -28.56 1.63 -15.34
C VAL A 89 -29.48 0.61 -14.69
N SER A 90 -30.79 0.83 -14.75
CA SER A 90 -31.79 0.00 -14.05
C SER A 90 -31.73 -1.49 -14.39
N ASN A 91 -31.24 -1.86 -15.58
CA ASN A 91 -31.14 -3.24 -16.05
C ASN A 91 -29.70 -3.76 -16.20
N GLY A 92 -28.68 -3.04 -15.69
CA GLY A 92 -27.30 -3.52 -15.74
C GLY A 92 -26.25 -2.41 -15.82
N VAL A 93 -25.19 -2.64 -16.60
CA VAL A 93 -24.05 -1.73 -16.75
C VAL A 93 -23.89 -1.29 -18.19
N LYS A 94 -23.84 0.03 -18.41
CA LYS A 94 -23.66 0.62 -19.74
C LYS A 94 -22.18 0.72 -20.09
N THR A 95 -21.85 0.32 -21.30
CA THR A 95 -20.53 0.45 -21.94
C THR A 95 -20.71 1.12 -23.31
N PRO A 96 -19.62 1.52 -24.00
CA PRO A 96 -19.72 2.06 -25.37
C PRO A 96 -20.39 1.10 -26.37
N GLU A 97 -20.33 -0.21 -26.12
CA GLU A 97 -20.88 -1.25 -26.99
C GLU A 97 -22.36 -1.58 -26.70
N GLY A 98 -22.93 -1.05 -25.62
CA GLY A 98 -24.32 -1.30 -25.22
C GLY A 98 -24.47 -1.57 -23.73
N ILE A 99 -25.58 -2.18 -23.34
CA ILE A 99 -25.86 -2.56 -21.95
C ILE A 99 -25.46 -4.02 -21.74
N ILE A 100 -24.68 -4.28 -20.70
CA ILE A 100 -24.44 -5.62 -20.16
C ILE A 100 -25.51 -5.85 -19.08
N PRO A 101 -26.51 -6.71 -19.30
CA PRO A 101 -27.56 -6.96 -18.32
C PRO A 101 -26.98 -7.59 -17.05
N ALA A 102 -27.48 -7.18 -15.89
CA ALA A 102 -27.06 -7.75 -14.61
C ALA A 102 -28.19 -7.68 -13.58
N ASP A 103 -28.45 -8.80 -12.91
CA ASP A 103 -29.33 -8.85 -11.75
C ASP A 103 -28.63 -8.36 -10.47
N VAL A 104 -27.30 -8.55 -10.40
CA VAL A 104 -26.46 -8.18 -9.26
C VAL A 104 -25.17 -7.53 -9.77
N ILE A 105 -24.80 -6.40 -9.17
CA ILE A 105 -23.54 -5.69 -9.44
C ILE A 105 -22.71 -5.69 -8.16
N VAL A 106 -21.47 -6.20 -8.25
CA VAL A 106 -20.51 -6.21 -7.14
C VAL A 106 -19.39 -5.21 -7.42
N LEU A 107 -19.24 -4.20 -6.56
CA LEU A 107 -18.20 -3.17 -6.69
C LEU A 107 -16.91 -3.63 -6.00
N ALA A 108 -15.93 -4.06 -6.79
CA ALA A 108 -14.58 -4.41 -6.34
C ALA A 108 -13.55 -3.31 -6.72
N THR A 109 -13.85 -2.05 -6.40
CA THR A 109 -13.17 -0.84 -6.92
C THR A 109 -12.01 -0.32 -6.04
N GLY A 110 -11.62 -1.06 -5.01
CA GLY A 110 -10.51 -0.69 -4.13
C GLY A 110 -10.88 0.31 -3.02
N PHE A 111 -9.91 1.12 -2.59
CA PHE A 111 -10.02 2.01 -1.43
C PHE A 111 -9.32 3.36 -1.67
N LYS A 112 -9.72 4.38 -0.91
CA LYS A 112 -8.95 5.64 -0.79
C LYS A 112 -7.78 5.41 0.18
N THR A 113 -6.56 5.35 -0.33
CA THR A 113 -5.37 4.93 0.45
C THR A 113 -4.51 6.09 0.93
N ASN A 114 -4.37 7.17 0.16
CA ASN A 114 -3.58 8.36 0.51
C ASN A 114 -4.36 9.39 1.34
N THR A 115 -5.44 8.98 1.99
CA THR A 115 -6.21 9.80 2.91
C THR A 115 -6.20 9.14 4.27
N PHE A 116 -5.42 9.70 5.18
CA PHE A 116 -5.32 9.22 6.55
C PHE A 116 -6.30 9.97 7.44
N ILE A 117 -6.89 9.26 8.40
CA ILE A 117 -7.88 9.79 9.35
C ILE A 117 -9.05 10.51 8.64
N PRO A 118 -9.77 9.85 7.72
CA PRO A 118 -10.76 10.51 6.85
C PRO A 118 -12.07 10.93 7.54
N TYR A 119 -12.31 10.47 8.79
CA TYR A 119 -13.60 10.63 9.47
C TYR A 119 -13.54 11.49 10.74
N MET A 120 -12.40 12.12 11.01
CA MET A 120 -12.26 13.07 12.12
C MET A 120 -11.17 14.09 11.81
N THR A 121 -11.27 15.25 12.46
CA THR A 121 -10.22 16.28 12.41
C THR A 121 -9.41 16.23 13.70
N VAL A 122 -8.12 15.95 13.58
CA VAL A 122 -7.20 15.96 14.73
C VAL A 122 -6.53 17.32 14.81
N HIS A 123 -6.66 17.98 15.96
CA HIS A 123 -6.04 19.27 16.23
C HIS A 123 -4.75 19.09 17.05
N GLY A 124 -3.66 19.64 16.53
CA GLY A 124 -2.40 19.83 17.23
C GLY A 124 -2.28 21.23 17.83
N THR A 125 -1.08 21.61 18.24
CA THR A 125 -0.81 22.91 18.88
C THR A 125 -0.92 24.10 17.91
N ASN A 126 -0.64 23.88 16.62
CA ASN A 126 -0.53 24.95 15.61
C ASN A 126 -1.52 24.80 14.44
N GLY A 127 -2.48 23.87 14.51
CA GLY A 127 -3.40 23.60 13.40
C GLY A 127 -3.91 22.16 13.41
N THR A 128 -4.58 21.79 12.33
CA THR A 128 -5.06 20.43 12.09
C THR A 128 -3.97 19.53 11.53
N ILE A 129 -4.22 18.21 11.55
CA ILE A 129 -3.35 17.23 10.89
C ILE A 129 -3.27 17.45 9.36
N GLN A 130 -4.33 17.96 8.74
CA GLN A 130 -4.31 18.36 7.34
C GLN A 130 -3.35 19.54 7.13
N ASP A 131 -3.45 20.61 7.94
CA ASP A 131 -2.52 21.74 7.87
C ASP A 131 -1.05 21.30 8.05
N HIS A 132 -0.82 20.30 8.90
CA HIS A 132 0.50 19.72 9.11
C HIS A 132 1.05 19.02 7.86
N TRP A 133 0.23 18.20 7.21
CA TRP A 133 0.61 17.46 6.00
C TRP A 133 0.70 18.35 4.76
N ASP A 134 -0.06 19.45 4.70
CA ASP A 134 0.03 20.43 3.60
C ASP A 134 1.40 21.13 3.52
N ARG A 135 2.22 21.04 4.57
CA ARG A 135 3.62 21.48 4.56
C ARG A 135 4.55 20.55 3.79
N TYR A 136 4.10 19.33 3.50
CA TYR A 136 4.79 18.34 2.67
C TYR A 136 4.01 18.12 1.37
N ASP A 137 4.49 17.21 0.53
CA ASP A 137 3.76 16.80 -0.67
C ASP A 137 2.73 15.69 -0.42
N GLY A 138 2.55 15.24 0.82
CA GLY A 138 1.52 14.30 1.22
C GLY A 138 1.58 13.90 2.71
N PRO A 139 0.71 12.97 3.14
CA PRO A 139 0.70 12.50 4.52
C PRO A 139 2.03 11.88 4.95
N GLU A 140 2.45 12.20 6.17
CA GLU A 140 3.74 11.80 6.75
C GLU A 140 3.67 11.59 8.26
N ALA A 141 4.59 10.78 8.78
CA ALA A 141 4.80 10.61 10.21
C ALA A 141 6.21 10.09 10.52
N TYR A 142 6.83 10.63 11.57
CA TYR A 142 8.07 10.11 12.13
C TYR A 142 7.85 8.69 12.69
N ASN A 143 8.72 7.76 12.29
CA ASN A 143 8.57 6.33 12.59
C ASN A 143 7.16 5.79 12.32
N CYS A 144 6.53 6.30 11.25
CA CYS A 144 5.20 5.91 10.79
C CYS A 144 4.07 6.16 11.81
N SER A 145 4.30 7.01 12.83
CA SER A 145 3.39 7.12 13.96
C SER A 145 3.28 8.52 14.60
N ALA A 146 4.39 9.24 14.80
CA ALA A 146 4.39 10.51 15.54
C ALA A 146 4.54 11.72 14.62
N MET A 147 4.02 12.88 15.03
CA MET A 147 4.13 14.14 14.29
C MET A 147 4.46 15.31 15.22
N SER A 148 5.26 16.26 14.75
CA SER A 148 5.60 17.47 15.49
C SER A 148 4.37 18.36 15.65
N GLY A 149 4.13 18.83 16.88
CA GLY A 149 2.97 19.67 17.19
C GLY A 149 1.71 18.87 17.55
N PHE A 150 1.80 17.55 17.64
CA PHE A 150 0.70 16.67 18.09
C PHE A 150 1.15 15.93 19.36
N PRO A 151 1.26 16.63 20.51
CA PRO A 151 1.77 16.03 21.73
C PRO A 151 0.89 14.86 22.19
N ASN A 152 1.54 13.80 22.70
CA ASN A 152 0.90 12.56 23.18
C ASN A 152 0.06 11.81 22.12
N PHE A 153 0.09 12.21 20.85
CA PHE A 153 -0.68 11.60 19.78
C PHE A 153 0.19 10.68 18.92
N PHE A 154 -0.31 9.46 18.67
CA PHE A 154 0.37 8.45 17.87
C PHE A 154 -0.63 7.80 16.91
N ILE A 155 -0.29 7.74 15.63
CA ILE A 155 -1.07 7.04 14.61
C ILE A 155 -0.59 5.59 14.56
N LEU A 156 -1.52 4.65 14.62
CA LEU A 156 -1.24 3.24 14.34
C LEU A 156 -1.48 2.97 12.86
N LEU A 157 -0.56 2.24 12.21
CA LEU A 157 -0.59 2.08 10.75
C LEU A 157 -0.66 3.42 10.02
N GLY A 158 0.12 4.40 10.50
CA GLY A 158 0.19 5.73 9.90
C GLY A 158 0.92 5.74 8.55
N PRO A 159 1.21 6.93 8.03
CA PRO A 159 1.99 7.10 6.81
C PRO A 159 3.28 6.29 6.83
N ASN A 160 3.66 5.74 5.68
CA ASN A 160 4.84 4.89 5.48
C ASN A 160 4.90 3.63 6.36
N SER A 161 3.78 3.11 6.85
CA SER A 161 3.74 1.87 7.64
C SER A 161 3.55 0.59 6.81
N ALA A 162 3.07 0.70 5.57
CA ALA A 162 2.91 -0.46 4.70
C ALA A 162 4.25 -0.85 4.10
N THR A 163 4.50 -2.13 3.89
CA THR A 163 5.73 -2.57 3.21
C THR A 163 5.44 -3.37 1.95
N GLY A 164 4.17 -3.64 1.62
CA GLY A 164 3.77 -4.39 0.42
C GLY A 164 4.19 -5.87 0.36
N HIS A 165 5.14 -6.32 1.18
CA HIS A 165 5.72 -7.67 1.18
C HIS A 165 5.55 -8.41 2.51
N THR A 166 5.26 -7.71 3.62
CA THR A 166 5.12 -8.32 4.95
C THR A 166 3.77 -8.01 5.62
N SER A 167 3.62 -8.44 6.87
CA SER A 167 2.37 -8.37 7.63
C SER A 167 2.08 -6.96 8.19
N ALA A 168 0.88 -6.44 7.89
CA ALA A 168 0.37 -5.22 8.53
C ALA A 168 0.18 -5.38 10.04
N LEU A 169 -0.08 -6.59 10.52
CA LEU A 169 -0.19 -6.85 11.97
C LEU A 169 1.15 -6.58 12.69
N MET A 170 2.26 -6.95 12.06
CA MET A 170 3.59 -6.67 12.61
C MET A 170 3.85 -5.16 12.67
N ALA A 171 3.46 -4.41 11.63
CA ALA A 171 3.55 -2.95 11.64
C ALA A 171 2.71 -2.34 12.78
N ALA A 172 1.48 -2.81 12.97
CA ALA A 172 0.62 -2.35 14.07
C ALA A 172 1.22 -2.67 15.45
N GLU A 173 1.69 -3.90 15.68
CA GLU A 173 2.34 -4.31 16.93
C GLU A 173 3.59 -3.45 17.21
N ASN A 174 4.38 -3.16 16.17
CA ASN A 174 5.56 -2.30 16.28
C ASN A 174 5.17 -0.85 16.62
N SER A 175 4.15 -0.28 15.97
CA SER A 175 3.65 1.07 16.29
C SER A 175 3.12 1.16 17.72
N ILE A 176 2.38 0.15 18.20
CA ILE A 176 1.90 0.10 19.60
C ILE A 176 3.08 0.06 20.57
N ASN A 177 4.05 -0.83 20.35
CA ASN A 177 5.22 -0.94 21.20
C ASN A 177 6.06 0.35 21.20
N TYR A 178 6.19 1.00 20.04
CA TYR A 178 6.86 2.29 19.90
C TYR A 178 6.15 3.38 20.70
N ALA A 179 4.83 3.54 20.51
CA ALA A 179 4.02 4.52 21.21
C ALA A 179 4.07 4.32 22.74
N LEU A 180 3.89 3.10 23.23
CA LEU A 180 3.93 2.79 24.66
C LEU A 180 5.29 3.08 25.30
N ARG A 181 6.40 2.85 24.60
CA ARG A 181 7.74 3.17 25.10
C ARG A 181 7.93 4.67 25.28
N ILE A 182 7.40 5.48 24.36
CA ILE A 182 7.53 6.94 24.41
C ILE A 182 6.53 7.54 25.39
N LEU A 183 5.30 7.01 25.45
CA LEU A 183 4.26 7.47 26.38
C LEU A 183 4.48 7.02 27.82
N LYS A 184 5.39 6.09 28.08
CA LYS A 184 5.63 5.54 29.43
C LYS A 184 5.80 6.64 30.51
N PRO A 185 6.63 7.68 30.35
CA PRO A 185 6.78 8.74 31.35
C PRO A 185 5.49 9.57 31.55
N VAL A 186 4.69 9.75 30.49
CA VAL A 186 3.38 10.42 30.57
C VAL A 186 2.40 9.57 31.37
N LEU A 187 2.34 8.27 31.07
CA LEU A 187 1.49 7.30 31.75
C LEU A 187 1.89 7.09 33.23
N MET A 188 3.16 7.31 33.56
CA MET A 188 3.68 7.26 34.93
C MET A 188 3.47 8.57 35.70
N GLY A 189 3.09 9.65 35.03
CA GLY A 189 2.96 10.98 35.63
C GLY A 189 4.28 11.73 35.83
N ASP A 190 5.38 11.23 35.26
CA ASP A 190 6.71 11.86 35.36
C ASP A 190 6.77 13.16 34.53
N VAL A 191 6.02 13.22 33.43
CA VAL A 191 5.89 14.40 32.56
C VAL A 191 4.44 14.55 32.08
N ALA A 192 3.99 15.77 31.79
CA ALA A 192 2.64 16.01 31.29
C ALA A 192 2.50 15.70 29.79
N SER A 193 3.58 15.84 29.01
CA SER A 193 3.53 15.64 27.57
C SER A 193 4.87 15.26 26.95
N VAL A 194 4.78 14.59 25.81
CA VAL A 194 5.89 14.33 24.88
C VAL A 194 5.50 14.88 23.51
N ASN A 195 6.41 15.61 22.87
CA ASN A 195 6.20 16.18 21.54
C ASN A 195 7.43 15.94 20.67
N LEU A 196 7.21 15.64 19.39
CA LEU A 196 8.29 15.46 18.42
C LEU A 196 8.88 16.82 18.03
N LYS A 197 10.20 16.89 17.90
CA LYS A 197 10.88 18.08 17.36
C LYS A 197 10.69 18.15 15.85
N GLN A 198 10.24 19.31 15.34
CA GLN A 198 10.03 19.53 13.90
C GLN A 198 11.22 19.09 13.03
N LYS A 199 12.44 19.54 13.38
CA LYS A 199 13.66 19.18 12.65
C LYS A 199 13.88 17.67 12.52
N ALA A 200 13.53 16.90 13.56
CA ALA A 200 13.68 15.45 13.53
C ALA A 200 12.63 14.79 12.62
N GLU A 201 11.42 15.35 12.56
CA GLU A 201 10.39 14.94 11.61
C GLU A 201 10.85 15.21 10.18
N ASP A 202 11.24 16.44 9.88
CA ASP A 202 11.66 16.85 8.53
C ASP A 202 12.80 15.96 8.02
N ASP A 203 13.85 15.77 8.82
CA ASP A 203 15.00 14.93 8.47
C ASP A 203 14.59 13.49 8.18
N TYR A 204 13.68 12.94 8.98
CA TYR A 204 13.19 11.58 8.81
C TYR A 204 12.33 11.45 7.55
N VAL A 205 11.37 12.34 7.35
CA VAL A 205 10.46 12.35 6.20
C VAL A 205 11.25 12.41 4.90
N TYR A 206 12.16 13.38 4.76
CA TYR A 206 12.94 13.52 3.53
C TYR A 206 13.94 12.38 3.31
N LYS A 207 14.45 11.77 4.39
CA LYS A 207 15.23 10.54 4.30
C LYS A 207 14.38 9.37 3.77
N VAL A 208 13.18 9.18 4.30
CA VAL A 208 12.25 8.11 3.89
C VAL A 208 11.85 8.29 2.43
N GLN A 209 11.38 9.49 2.04
CA GLN A 209 11.02 9.78 0.65
C GLN A 209 12.24 9.67 -0.29
N GLY A 210 13.43 10.07 0.17
CA GLY A 210 14.67 9.87 -0.57
C GLY A 210 14.97 8.40 -0.85
N ALA A 211 14.81 7.53 0.14
CA ALA A 211 15.01 6.10 -0.03
C ALA A 211 13.91 5.46 -0.90
N LEU A 212 12.65 5.93 -0.80
CA LEU A 212 11.53 5.42 -1.60
C LEU A 212 11.69 5.69 -3.10
N ARG A 213 12.32 6.80 -3.49
CA ARG A 213 12.65 7.07 -4.91
C ARG A 213 13.51 5.97 -5.54
N GLU A 214 14.31 5.27 -4.73
CA GLU A 214 15.17 4.16 -5.16
C GLU A 214 14.48 2.78 -5.02
N ARG A 215 13.15 2.76 -4.92
CA ARG A 215 12.33 1.55 -4.80
C ARG A 215 11.35 1.42 -5.97
N VAL A 216 11.03 0.18 -6.32
CA VAL A 216 10.06 -0.17 -7.36
C VAL A 216 8.64 0.32 -7.03
N TRP A 217 8.33 0.62 -5.76
CA TRP A 217 7.08 1.28 -5.37
C TRP A 217 6.91 2.67 -5.99
N ASN A 218 8.02 3.32 -6.33
CA ASN A 218 8.06 4.62 -6.98
C ASN A 218 8.39 4.50 -8.48
N ALA A 219 8.40 3.29 -9.04
CA ALA A 219 8.50 3.11 -10.49
C ALA A 219 7.23 3.63 -11.18
N ASP A 220 7.32 3.85 -12.49
CA ASP A 220 6.20 4.39 -13.28
C ASP A 220 5.14 3.30 -13.55
N CYS A 221 4.39 2.95 -12.52
CA CYS A 221 3.17 2.15 -12.64
C CYS A 221 2.04 2.77 -11.83
N ALA A 222 0.80 2.57 -12.30
CA ALA A 222 -0.38 3.01 -11.58
C ALA A 222 -0.59 2.17 -10.30
N SER A 223 -0.13 2.67 -9.15
CA SER A 223 -0.30 2.03 -7.84
C SER A 223 -1.00 2.97 -6.86
N TRP A 224 -1.57 2.40 -5.80
CA TRP A 224 -2.21 3.17 -4.73
C TRP A 224 -1.21 3.74 -3.72
N TYR A 225 0.10 3.52 -3.93
CA TYR A 225 1.16 4.00 -3.04
C TYR A 225 1.47 5.48 -3.20
N LEU A 226 1.36 5.98 -4.44
CA LEU A 226 1.72 7.34 -4.81
C LEU A 226 0.47 8.23 -4.89
N ASN A 227 0.61 9.48 -4.48
CA ASN A 227 -0.37 10.52 -4.80
C ASN A 227 -0.02 11.23 -6.14
N GLU A 228 -0.81 12.23 -6.50
CA GLU A 228 -0.65 13.01 -7.75
C GLU A 228 0.70 13.73 -7.84
N LYS A 229 1.30 14.11 -6.70
CA LYS A 229 2.63 14.73 -6.61
C LYS A 229 3.77 13.72 -6.61
N LYS A 230 3.50 12.43 -6.87
CA LYS A 230 4.46 11.32 -6.78
C LYS A 230 5.05 11.13 -5.38
N TRP A 231 4.34 11.60 -4.34
CA TRP A 231 4.68 11.35 -2.94
C TRP A 231 4.21 9.97 -2.52
N ASN A 232 5.07 9.18 -1.86
CA ASN A 232 4.70 7.85 -1.40
C ASN A 232 4.37 7.89 0.09
N ALA A 233 3.09 8.08 0.43
CA ALA A 233 2.64 8.12 1.84
C ALA A 233 2.37 6.73 2.42
N MET A 234 2.49 5.67 1.62
CA MET A 234 2.04 4.34 2.02
C MET A 234 3.20 3.44 2.43
N SER A 235 4.27 3.42 1.65
CA SER A 235 5.31 2.39 1.73
C SER A 235 6.48 2.80 2.62
N TYR A 236 7.06 1.85 3.35
CA TYR A 236 8.34 2.00 4.05
C TYR A 236 9.49 1.45 3.19
N PRO A 237 10.60 2.20 2.99
CA PRO A 237 11.71 1.85 2.10
C PRO A 237 12.68 0.77 2.61
#